data_AF-A0A5K0VGX9-F1
#
_entry.id   AF-A0A5K0VGX9-F1
#
_cell.length_a   1.000
_cell.length_b   1.000
_cell.length_c   1.000
_cell.angle_alpha   90.00
_cell.angle_beta   90.00
_cell.angle_gamma   90.00
#
_symmetry.space_group_name_H-M   'P 1'
#
loop_
_entity.id
_entity.type
_entity.pdbx_description
1 polymer ?
#
loop_
_entity_poly.entity_id
_entity_poly.type
_entity_poly.pdbx_seq_one_letter_code
_entity_poly.pdbx_strand_id
1 'polypeptide(L)' 'GIGMETARVLSLRGATVIIPARSKESGEKVKEKIVEQVADAKIEVMELDLSSLASVRSFAAAFLSSNKPLNLL' A
#
# COMPACT_ATOMS: atom_id res chain seq x y z
N GLY A 1 6.33 -11.18 5.03
CA GLY A 1 5.21 -12.00 4.53
C GLY A 1 5.04 -11.79 3.03
N ILE A 2 4.14 -12.52 2.38
CA ILE A 2 4.00 -12.48 0.90
C ILE A 2 3.72 -11.06 0.40
N GLY A 3 2.73 -10.35 0.96
CA GLY A 3 2.37 -9.00 0.51
C GLY A 3 3.51 -7.98 0.62
N MET A 4 4.34 -8.05 1.67
CA MET A 4 5.52 -7.20 1.81
C MET A 4 6.55 -7.47 0.70
N GLU A 5 6.80 -8.74 0.39
CA GLU A 5 7.76 -9.11 -0.64
C GLU A 5 7.27 -8.73 -2.04
N THR A 6 5.96 -8.91 -2.30
CA THR A 6 5.32 -8.41 -3.53
C THR A 6 5.47 -6.90 -3.66
N ALA A 7 5.16 -6.14 -2.59
CA ALA A 7 5.31 -4.68 -2.58
C ALA A 7 6.77 -4.25 -2.82
N ARG A 8 7.73 -4.95 -2.21
CA ARG A 8 9.16 -4.70 -2.39
C ARG A 8 9.61 -4.90 -3.85
N VAL A 9 9.24 -6.03 -4.46
CA VAL A 9 9.64 -6.34 -5.84
C VAL A 9 8.97 -5.39 -6.84
N LEU A 10 7.70 -5.04 -6.64
CA LEU A 10 7.01 -4.04 -7.47
C LEU A 10 7.68 -2.67 -7.35
N SER A 11 8.02 -2.25 -6.13
CA SER A 11 8.73 -0.99 -5.88
C SER A 11 10.11 -0.97 -6.53
N LEU A 12 10.84 -2.09 -6.48
CA LEU A 12 12.14 -2.25 -7.15
C LEU A 12 12.04 -2.10 -8.68
N ARG A 13 10.88 -2.38 -9.26
CA ARG A 13 10.59 -2.16 -10.69
C ARG A 13 10.02 -0.77 -10.99
N GLY A 14 10.04 0.14 -10.02
CA GLY A 14 9.59 1.53 -10.18
C GLY A 14 8.08 1.73 -10.13
N ALA A 15 7.32 0.69 -9.75
CA ALA A 15 5.88 0.83 -9.56
C ALA A 15 5.57 1.68 -8.33
N THR A 16 4.47 2.43 -8.40
CA THR A 16 3.86 3.06 -7.21
C THR A 16 3.00 2.03 -6.52
N VAL A 17 3.25 1.78 -5.23
CA VAL A 17 2.56 0.73 -4.46
C VAL A 17 1.79 1.36 -3.32
N ILE A 18 0.51 1.01 -3.21
CA ILE A 18 -0.31 1.34 -2.04
C ILE A 18 -0.37 0.09 -1.16
N ILE A 19 0.05 0.23 0.10
CA ILE A 19 0.01 -0.83 1.10
C ILE A 19 -1.23 -0.62 1.98
N PRO A 20 -2.29 -1.42 1.79
CA PRO A 20 -3.41 -1.44 2.73
C PRO A 20 -2.96 -2.07 4.06
N ALA A 21 -3.27 -1.40 5.17
CA ALA A 21 -2.96 -1.91 6.51
C ALA A 21 -4.10 -1.62 7.49
N ARG A 22 -4.31 -2.50 8.48
CA ARG A 22 -5.35 -2.30 9.51
C ARG A 22 -5.07 -1.11 10.43
N SER A 23 -3.81 -0.72 10.55
CA SER A 23 -3.40 0.51 11.23
C SER A 23 -2.27 1.16 10.45
N LYS A 24 -2.27 2.50 10.42
CA LYS A 24 -1.19 3.26 9.79
C LYS A 24 0.20 2.88 10.33
N GLU A 25 0.33 2.71 11.64
CA GLU A 25 1.61 2.32 12.28
C GLU A 25 2.18 1.02 11.72
N SER A 26 1.34 -0.02 11.57
CA SER A 26 1.79 -1.30 11.03
C SER A 26 2.21 -1.20 9.57
N GLY A 27 1.54 -0.36 8.78
CA GLY A 27 1.89 -0.12 7.38
C GLY A 27 3.16 0.70 7.22
N GLU A 28 3.39 1.74 8.04
CA GLU A 28 4.62 2.54 8.01
C GLU A 28 5.86 1.68 8.34
N LYS A 29 5.75 0.76 9.31
CA LYS A 29 6.83 -0.21 9.60
C LYS A 29 7.17 -1.10 8.39
N VAL A 30 6.19 -1.44 7.56
CA VAL A 30 6.42 -2.20 6.32
C VAL A 30 7.06 -1.32 5.26
N LYS A 31 6.58 -0.08 5.11
CA LYS A 31 7.16 0.91 4.20
C LYS A 31 8.63 1.16 4.51
N GLU A 32 8.98 1.42 5.77
CA GLU A 32 10.37 1.65 6.23
C GLU A 32 11.29 0.50 5.79
N LYS A 33 10.89 -0.75 6.07
CA LYS A 33 11.66 -1.95 5.67
C LYS A 33 11.85 -2.10 4.17
N ILE A 34 10.91 -1.59 3.36
CA ILE A 34 11.03 -1.63 1.90
C ILE A 34 11.94 -0.49 1.43
N VAL A 35 11.81 0.71 1.99
CA VAL A 35 12.65 1.87 1.66
C VAL A 35 14.12 1.61 1.99
N GLU A 36 14.41 0.91 3.08
CA GLU A 36 15.78 0.45 3.42
C GLU A 36 16.41 -0.41 2.31
N GLN A 37 15.61 -1.13 1.54
CA GLN A 37 16.07 -2.04 0.48
C GLN A 37 15.94 -1.44 -0.93
N VAL A 38 15.06 -0.45 -1.09
CA VAL A 38 14.73 0.21 -2.35
C VAL A 38 14.57 1.70 -2.04
N ALA A 39 15.67 2.45 -2.10
CA ALA A 39 15.72 3.85 -1.67
C ALA A 39 14.68 4.75 -2.38
N ASP A 40 14.42 4.50 -3.66
CA ASP A 40 13.47 5.27 -4.49
C ASP A 40 12.04 4.70 -4.49
N ALA A 41 11.70 3.84 -3.53
CA ALA A 41 10.39 3.19 -3.47
C ALA A 41 9.25 4.22 -3.32
N LYS A 42 8.30 4.19 -4.25
CA LYS A 42 7.09 5.03 -4.24
C LYS A 42 5.97 4.30 -3.51
N ILE A 43 5.97 4.40 -2.18
CA ILE A 43 5.04 3.66 -1.33
C ILE A 43 4.14 4.59 -0.53
N GLU A 44 2.84 4.31 -0.57
CA GLU A 44 1.83 4.94 0.25
C GLU A 44 1.14 3.92 1.15
N VAL A 45 0.83 4.32 2.38
CA VAL A 45 0.10 3.48 3.33
C VAL A 45 -1.30 4.03 3.47
N MET A 46 -2.29 3.15 3.32
CA MET A 46 -3.70 3.51 3.45
C MET A 46 -4.40 2.54 4.40
N GLU A 47 -5.29 3.05 5.24
CA GLU A 47 -5.99 2.21 6.21
C GLU A 47 -7.08 1.37 5.54
N LEU A 48 -7.06 0.07 5.79
CA LEU A 48 -8.04 -0.88 5.30
C LEU A 48 -8.19 -2.05 6.26
N ASP A 49 -9.42 -2.29 6.67
CA ASP A 49 -9.85 -3.51 7.33
C ASP A 49 -10.77 -4.30 6.39
N LEU A 50 -10.24 -5.39 5.85
CA LEU A 50 -10.96 -6.27 4.93
C LEU A 50 -12.13 -7.03 5.60
N SER A 51 -12.18 -7.08 6.92
CA SER A 51 -13.33 -7.65 7.65
C SER A 51 -14.54 -6.72 7.70
N SER A 52 -14.36 -5.43 7.35
CA SER A 52 -15.41 -4.41 7.39
C SER A 52 -15.70 -3.85 6.00
N LEU A 53 -16.88 -4.13 5.47
CA LEU A 53 -17.32 -3.55 4.18
C LEU A 53 -17.43 -2.02 4.21
N ALA A 54 -17.66 -1.43 5.40
CA ALA A 54 -17.61 0.02 5.56
C ALA A 54 -16.19 0.54 5.35
N SER A 55 -15.18 -0.12 5.91
CA SER A 55 -13.77 0.21 5.70
C SER A 55 -13.37 0.05 4.23
N VAL A 56 -13.77 -1.05 3.57
CA VAL A 56 -13.53 -1.28 2.14
C VAL A 56 -14.09 -0.13 1.28
N ARG A 57 -15.33 0.30 1.54
CA ARG A 57 -15.96 1.42 0.81
C ARG A 57 -15.23 2.73 1.03
N SER A 58 -14.84 3.04 2.28
CA SER A 58 -14.09 4.25 2.59
C SER A 58 -12.71 4.27 1.93
N PHE A 59 -12.00 3.14 1.95
CA PHE A 59 -10.71 2.98 1.27
C PHE A 59 -10.87 3.19 -0.25
N ALA A 60 -11.86 2.53 -0.87
CA ALA A 60 -12.10 2.66 -2.30
C ALA A 60 -12.44 4.11 -2.69
N ALA A 61 -13.26 4.80 -1.90
CA ALA A 61 -13.59 6.21 -2.14
C ALA A 61 -12.34 7.12 -2.02
N ALA A 62 -11.48 6.88 -1.02
CA ALA A 62 -10.23 7.61 -0.85
C ALA A 62 -9.21 7.31 -1.97
N PHE A 63 -9.16 6.06 -2.45
CA PHE A 63 -8.32 5.71 -3.58
C PHE A 63 -8.82 6.40 -4.87
N LEU A 64 -10.12 6.35 -5.15
CA LEU A 64 -10.71 6.99 -6.32
C LEU A 64 -10.50 8.51 -6.32
N SER A 65 -10.60 9.17 -5.15
CA SER A 65 -10.35 10.61 -5.04
C SER A 65 -8.89 11.02 -5.27
N SER A 66 -7.94 10.09 -5.12
CA SER A 66 -6.53 10.32 -5.44
C SER A 66 -6.27 10.43 -6.95
N ASN A 67 -7.24 10.04 -7.78
CA ASN A 67 -7.18 10.04 -9.25
C ASN A 67 -5.97 9.26 -9.82
N LYS A 68 -5.51 8.24 -9.09
CA LYS A 68 -4.43 7.34 -9.51
C LYS A 68 -4.99 6.16 -10.31
N PRO A 69 -4.28 5.68 -11.34
CA PRO A 69 -4.68 4.47 -12.05
C PRO A 69 -4.50 3.24 -11.15
N LEU A 70 -5.45 2.30 -11.22
CA LEU A 70 -5.30 0.96 -10.66
C LEU A 70 -4.85 0.02 -11.79
N ASN A 71 -3.58 -0.41 -11.75
CA ASN A 71 -3.04 -1.32 -12.77
C ASN A 71 -3.07 -2.78 -12.35
N LEU A 72 -2.89 -3.06 -11.05
CA LEU A 72 -2.83 -4.38 -10.44
C LEU A 72 -3.47 -4.33 -9.05
N LEU A 73 -4.17 -5.40 -8.65
CA LEU A 73 -4.78 -5.58 -7.33
C LEU A 73 -4.43 -6.97 -6.78
#